data_AF-V6LXN5-F1
#
_entry.id   AF-V6LXN5-F1
#
_cell.length_a   1.000
_cell.length_b   1.000
_cell.length_c   1.000
_cell.angle_alpha   90.00
_cell.angle_beta   90.00
_cell.angle_gamma   90.00
#
_symmetry.space_group_name_H-M   'P 1'
#
loop_
_entity.id
_entity.type
_entity.pdbx_description
1 polymer ?
#
loop_
_entity_poly.entity_id
_entity_poly.type
_entity_poly.pdbx_seq_one_letter_code
_entity_poly.pdbx_strand_id
1 'polypeptide(L)'
;MAEHNSNKQVNNADTKCIRHTDCSSQKKGYCDGNTLTCKLCQKNCFVCQSTASCNSCDSATYVTTITGECTPICPGLQYNQFCENGKPKACTEGVTSPCKCGVSSNCGTCTDGVMPTCATCLIGMQMDDAGRCMDCAEGYKKFVGRCWPNQPEDPNIPAPPVAPVDPEAPASNKLGGGAVTGIVIGVILVVGAVAGGLAYYFIKRGKK
;
A
#
# COMPACT_ATOMS: atom_id res chain seq x y z
N MET A 1 29.45 21.38 6.18
CA MET A 1 28.54 20.44 5.49
C MET A 1 27.14 20.75 6.00
N ALA A 2 26.27 21.36 5.19
CA ALA A 2 24.95 21.79 5.62
C ALA A 2 24.03 20.56 5.77
N GLU A 3 23.43 20.38 6.94
CA GLU A 3 22.33 19.43 7.15
C GLU A 3 21.12 19.88 6.31
N HIS A 4 20.96 19.31 5.13
CA HIS A 4 19.68 19.36 4.42
C HIS A 4 18.69 18.46 5.17
N ASN A 5 18.00 19.04 6.14
CA ASN A 5 16.86 18.45 6.81
C ASN A 5 15.66 18.46 5.82
N SER A 6 15.61 17.47 4.93
CA SER A 6 14.59 17.38 3.86
C SER A 6 13.18 17.08 4.35
N ASN A 7 12.95 16.97 5.65
CA ASN A 7 11.59 16.80 6.18
C ASN A 7 10.92 18.17 6.37
N LYS A 8 10.48 18.79 5.26
CA LYS A 8 9.68 20.03 5.27
C LYS A 8 8.24 19.73 5.72
N GLN A 9 8.09 19.06 6.86
CA GLN A 9 6.80 18.98 7.54
C GLN A 9 6.48 20.36 8.09
N VAL A 10 5.28 20.86 7.80
CA VAL A 10 4.86 22.17 8.29
C VAL A 10 4.32 21.98 9.70
N ASN A 11 5.07 22.42 10.70
CA ASN A 11 4.57 22.41 12.08
C ASN A 11 3.43 23.43 12.21
N ASN A 12 2.22 22.93 12.47
CA ASN A 12 1.15 23.74 13.01
C ASN A 12 0.48 22.92 14.13
N ALA A 13 0.90 23.18 15.36
CA ALA A 13 0.53 22.47 16.58
C ALA A 13 -0.99 22.44 16.85
N ASP A 14 -1.78 23.27 16.15
CA ASP A 14 -3.21 23.43 16.39
C ASP A 14 -4.11 22.78 15.32
N THR A 15 -3.52 22.03 14.38
CA THR A 15 -4.33 21.35 13.35
C THR A 15 -5.08 20.17 14.00
N LYS A 16 -6.38 20.35 14.23
CA LYS A 16 -7.29 19.28 14.65
C LYS A 16 -7.40 18.22 13.58
N CYS A 17 -7.58 16.97 14.01
CA CYS A 17 -7.72 15.83 13.12
C CYS A 17 -8.63 14.76 13.74
N ILE A 18 -9.22 13.93 12.88
CA ILE A 18 -9.98 12.74 13.28
C ILE A 18 -9.31 11.49 12.72
N ARG A 19 -8.66 11.61 11.55
CA ARG A 19 -7.99 10.51 10.85
C ARG A 19 -6.57 10.89 10.52
N HIS A 20 -5.68 9.90 10.42
CA HIS A 20 -4.29 10.14 10.01
C HIS A 20 -4.18 10.85 8.65
N THR A 21 -5.12 10.63 7.72
CA THR A 21 -5.18 11.29 6.41
C THR A 21 -5.36 12.80 6.49
N ASP A 22 -5.97 13.31 7.57
CA ASP A 22 -6.20 14.74 7.76
C ASP A 22 -4.86 15.48 7.95
N CYS A 23 -3.86 14.79 8.54
CA CYS A 23 -2.51 15.29 8.77
C CYS A 23 -1.55 14.96 7.63
N SER A 24 -1.57 13.72 7.13
CA SER A 24 -0.59 13.24 6.16
C SER A 24 -0.74 13.91 4.79
N SER A 25 -1.98 14.17 4.34
CA SER A 25 -2.26 14.89 3.09
C SER A 25 -1.67 16.30 3.07
N GLN A 26 -1.56 16.94 4.23
CA GLN A 26 -1.00 18.28 4.40
C GLN A 26 0.50 18.26 4.77
N LYS A 27 1.14 17.08 4.81
CA LYS A 27 2.51 16.90 5.30
C LYS A 27 2.71 17.44 6.73
N LYS A 28 1.69 17.29 7.58
CA LYS A 28 1.69 17.69 9.00
C LYS A 28 1.97 16.53 9.96
N GLY A 29 2.31 15.36 9.42
CA GLY A 29 2.59 14.14 10.18
C GLY A 29 1.37 13.23 10.33
N TYR A 30 1.08 12.77 11.55
CA TYR A 30 0.00 11.83 11.87
C TYR A 30 -1.00 12.44 12.85
N CYS A 31 -2.23 11.92 12.84
CA CYS A 31 -3.23 12.30 13.84
C CYS A 31 -3.01 11.52 15.13
N ASP A 32 -2.75 12.22 16.24
CA ASP A 32 -2.64 11.61 17.56
C ASP A 32 -4.04 11.33 18.13
N GLY A 33 -4.32 10.06 18.43
CA GLY A 33 -5.64 9.63 18.91
C GLY A 33 -6.02 10.21 20.28
N ASN A 34 -5.05 10.58 21.12
CA ASN A 34 -5.31 11.10 22.46
C ASN A 34 -5.64 12.58 22.42
N THR A 35 -4.89 13.36 21.64
CA THR A 35 -5.05 14.82 21.59
C THR A 35 -5.94 15.29 20.43
N LEU A 36 -6.26 14.42 19.47
CA LEU A 36 -6.97 14.74 18.23
C LEU A 36 -6.31 15.90 17.47
N THR A 37 -4.98 15.95 17.51
CA THR A 37 -4.17 16.95 16.82
C THR A 37 -3.07 16.29 16.00
N CYS A 38 -2.67 16.98 14.93
CA CYS A 38 -1.57 16.53 14.09
C CYS A 38 -0.24 16.65 14.85
N LYS A 39 0.46 15.53 14.97
CA LYS A 39 1.83 15.46 15.49
C LYS A 39 2.79 15.13 14.35
N LEU A 40 3.99 15.69 14.44
CA LEU A 40 5.06 15.46 13.48
C LEU A 40 5.52 14.00 13.52
N CYS A 41 5.96 13.51 12.37
CA CYS A 41 6.68 12.24 12.32
C CYS A 41 8.10 12.40 12.87
N GLN A 42 8.78 11.28 13.15
CA GLN A 42 10.22 11.29 13.37
C GLN A 42 11.00 11.89 12.19
N LYS A 43 12.26 12.25 12.46
CA LYS A 43 13.19 12.77 11.45
C LYS A 43 13.24 11.82 10.25
N ASN A 44 13.30 12.39 9.05
CA ASN A 44 13.38 11.65 7.78
C ASN A 44 12.16 10.80 7.40
N CYS A 45 11.06 10.90 8.15
CA CYS A 45 9.82 10.20 7.86
C CYS A 45 8.77 11.13 7.25
N PHE A 46 8.28 10.80 6.04
CA PHE A 46 7.23 11.56 5.36
C PHE A 46 5.82 11.16 5.79
N VAL A 47 5.59 9.86 6.00
CA VAL A 47 4.29 9.34 6.42
C VAL A 47 4.51 8.39 7.59
N CYS A 48 3.82 8.63 8.69
CA CYS A 48 3.89 7.83 9.90
C CYS A 48 2.50 7.59 10.50
N GLN A 49 2.42 6.61 11.40
CA GLN A 49 1.25 6.32 12.24
C GLN A 49 1.47 6.78 13.68
N SER A 50 2.72 6.93 14.10
CA SER A 50 3.11 7.44 15.41
C SER A 50 4.45 8.17 15.30
N THR A 51 4.94 8.73 16.41
CA THR A 51 6.29 9.29 16.46
C THR A 51 7.38 8.24 16.21
N ALA A 52 7.15 6.97 16.55
CA ALA A 52 8.15 5.90 16.40
C ALA A 52 7.95 5.03 15.16
N SER A 53 6.75 5.04 14.55
CA SER A 53 6.38 4.13 13.46
C SER A 53 6.28 4.89 12.14
N CYS A 54 7.36 4.88 11.35
CA CYS A 54 7.37 5.46 10.01
C CYS A 54 6.87 4.47 8.96
N ASN A 55 5.90 4.87 8.14
CA ASN A 55 5.44 4.06 7.02
C ASN A 55 6.16 4.38 5.71
N SER A 56 6.68 5.60 5.56
CA SER A 56 7.48 6.02 4.41
C SER A 56 8.53 7.05 4.78
N CYS A 57 9.78 6.69 4.55
CA CYS A 57 10.93 7.58 4.70
C CYS A 57 11.17 8.40 3.43
N ASP A 58 12.08 9.36 3.52
CA ASP A 58 12.62 10.03 2.34
C ASP A 58 13.46 9.07 1.51
N SER A 59 12.87 8.57 0.42
CA SER A 59 13.50 7.59 -0.47
C SER A 59 14.74 8.10 -1.20
N ALA A 60 15.03 9.41 -1.17
CA ALA A 60 16.27 9.94 -1.75
C ALA A 60 17.50 9.61 -0.90
N THR A 61 17.34 9.47 0.41
CA THR A 61 18.46 9.35 1.36
C THR A 61 18.28 8.25 2.41
N TYR A 62 17.07 7.70 2.56
CA TYR A 62 16.74 6.70 3.56
C TYR A 62 15.93 5.53 3.00
N VAL A 63 16.05 4.40 3.69
CA VAL A 63 15.29 3.16 3.48
C VAL A 63 14.37 2.96 4.66
N THR A 64 13.10 2.66 4.38
CA THR A 64 12.11 2.29 5.40
C THR A 64 12.24 0.80 5.72
N THR A 65 12.43 0.47 6.98
CA THR A 65 12.44 -0.92 7.45
C THR A 65 11.01 -1.44 7.67
N ILE A 66 10.86 -2.76 7.79
CA ILE A 66 9.59 -3.42 8.15
C ILE A 66 9.09 -3.03 9.56
N THR A 67 9.97 -2.53 10.43
CA THR A 67 9.63 -2.03 11.77
C THR A 67 9.31 -0.54 11.78
N GLY A 68 9.44 0.14 10.63
CA GLY A 68 9.11 1.55 10.48
C GLY A 68 10.22 2.51 10.91
N GLU A 69 11.47 2.09 10.79
CA GLU A 69 12.64 2.94 10.99
C GLU A 69 13.13 3.51 9.65
N CYS A 70 13.72 4.70 9.69
CA CYS A 70 14.38 5.32 8.55
C CYS A 70 15.89 5.20 8.69
N THR A 71 16.48 4.26 7.95
CA THR A 71 17.93 4.00 7.98
C THR A 71 18.59 4.54 6.71
N PRO A 72 19.89 4.91 6.71
CA PRO A 72 20.55 5.46 5.54
C PRO A 72 20.48 4.52 4.33
N ILE A 73 20.32 5.11 3.13
CA ILE A 73 20.30 4.35 1.88
C ILE A 73 21.70 3.86 1.47
N CYS A 74 21.74 2.75 0.76
CA CYS A 74 22.95 2.18 0.18
C CYS A 74 23.07 2.63 -1.27
N PRO A 75 24.09 3.43 -1.64
CA PRO A 75 24.34 3.75 -3.03
C PRO A 75 24.81 2.49 -3.78
N GLY A 76 24.30 2.28 -4.99
CA GLY A 76 24.80 1.23 -5.88
C GLY A 76 24.51 -0.21 -5.44
N LEU A 77 23.38 -0.44 -4.76
CA LEU A 77 22.94 -1.77 -4.32
C LEU A 77 22.82 -2.73 -5.52
N GLN A 78 23.53 -3.86 -5.45
CA GLN A 78 23.52 -4.88 -6.51
C GLN A 78 22.28 -5.78 -6.41
N TYR A 79 22.01 -6.56 -7.46
CA TYR A 79 21.01 -7.61 -7.37
C TYR A 79 21.34 -8.59 -6.25
N ASN A 80 20.30 -9.17 -5.63
CA ASN A 80 20.42 -10.05 -4.47
C ASN A 80 21.03 -9.37 -3.23
N GLN A 81 20.95 -8.05 -3.14
CA GLN A 81 21.32 -7.32 -1.94
C GLN A 81 20.16 -6.50 -1.39
N PHE A 82 20.14 -6.33 -0.07
CA PHE A 82 19.31 -5.36 0.63
C PHE A 82 20.20 -4.35 1.35
N CYS A 83 19.63 -3.20 1.71
CA CYS A 83 20.35 -2.19 2.46
C CYS A 83 20.11 -2.34 3.95
N GLU A 84 21.17 -2.61 4.70
CA GLU A 84 21.14 -2.60 6.16
C GLU A 84 21.89 -1.38 6.66
N ASN A 85 21.15 -0.32 7.00
CA ASN A 85 21.70 0.87 7.64
C ASN A 85 22.91 1.47 6.91
N GLY A 86 22.76 1.71 5.60
CA GLY A 86 23.81 2.24 4.73
C GLY A 86 24.84 1.21 4.27
N LYS A 87 24.73 -0.06 4.66
CA LYS A 87 25.63 -1.14 4.24
C LYS A 87 24.90 -2.19 3.39
N PRO A 88 25.36 -2.46 2.16
CA PRO A 88 24.83 -3.57 1.36
C PRO A 88 25.07 -4.92 2.05
N LYS A 89 24.05 -5.76 2.08
CA LYS A 89 24.12 -7.15 2.56
C LYS A 89 23.40 -8.08 1.60
N ALA A 90 23.82 -9.35 1.56
CA ALA A 90 23.13 -10.36 0.76
C ALA A 90 21.69 -10.57 1.26
N CYS A 91 20.77 -10.77 0.33
CA CYS A 91 19.39 -11.11 0.62
C CYS A 91 19.28 -12.48 1.29
N THR A 92 18.59 -12.53 2.43
CA THR A 92 18.27 -13.74 3.16
C THR A 92 16.82 -13.71 3.60
N GLU A 93 16.28 -14.81 4.11
CA GLU A 93 14.99 -14.77 4.78
C GLU A 93 15.03 -13.83 5.98
N GLY A 94 13.92 -13.14 6.24
CA GLY A 94 13.77 -12.24 7.39
C GLY A 94 14.48 -10.89 7.28
N VAL A 95 14.92 -10.48 6.08
CA VAL A 95 15.49 -9.13 5.89
C VAL A 95 14.49 -8.04 6.27
N THR A 96 15.03 -6.95 6.80
CA THR A 96 14.23 -5.85 7.35
C THR A 96 13.95 -4.75 6.34
N SER A 97 14.53 -4.79 5.15
CA SER A 97 14.29 -3.84 4.08
C SER A 97 14.29 -4.54 2.70
N PRO A 98 13.68 -3.95 1.66
CA PRO A 98 13.50 -4.63 0.39
C PRO A 98 14.82 -5.02 -0.27
N CYS A 99 14.87 -6.26 -0.75
CA CYS A 99 15.89 -6.74 -1.64
C CYS A 99 15.79 -6.10 -3.03
N LYS A 100 16.94 -5.83 -3.64
CA LYS A 100 17.04 -5.38 -5.02
C LYS A 100 16.95 -6.57 -5.95
N CYS A 101 15.74 -6.82 -6.47
CA CYS A 101 15.44 -7.89 -7.41
C CYS A 101 14.92 -7.30 -8.73
N GLY A 102 15.82 -6.76 -9.56
CA GLY A 102 15.44 -6.09 -10.80
C GLY A 102 14.60 -4.84 -10.54
N VAL A 103 13.40 -4.81 -11.13
CA VAL A 103 12.37 -3.76 -10.95
C VAL A 103 11.31 -4.14 -9.90
N SER A 104 11.40 -5.34 -9.33
CA SER A 104 10.45 -5.82 -8.34
C SER A 104 10.59 -5.04 -7.03
N SER A 105 9.47 -4.84 -6.34
CA SER A 105 9.41 -4.13 -5.06
C SER A 105 9.00 -5.08 -3.94
N ASN A 106 9.35 -4.73 -2.70
CA ASN A 106 8.95 -5.46 -1.49
C ASN A 106 9.42 -6.93 -1.42
N CYS A 107 10.49 -7.28 -2.14
CA CYS A 107 11.06 -8.63 -2.08
C CYS A 107 11.83 -8.86 -0.77
N GLY A 108 11.66 -10.04 -0.18
CA GLY A 108 12.49 -10.54 0.91
C GLY A 108 13.74 -11.29 0.40
N THR A 109 13.58 -12.05 -0.69
CA THR A 109 14.68 -12.68 -1.43
C THR A 109 14.40 -12.58 -2.93
N CYS A 110 15.43 -12.79 -3.76
CA CYS A 110 15.26 -12.82 -5.21
C CYS A 110 15.38 -14.22 -5.79
N THR A 111 14.82 -14.43 -6.98
CA THR A 111 15.10 -15.61 -7.80
C THR A 111 16.54 -15.55 -8.34
N ASP A 112 17.05 -16.69 -8.80
CA ASP A 112 18.30 -16.71 -9.57
C ASP A 112 18.12 -16.11 -10.97
N GLY A 113 19.22 -15.70 -11.59
CA GLY A 113 19.27 -15.23 -12.99
C GLY A 113 19.74 -13.79 -13.17
N VAL A 114 19.83 -13.38 -14.44
CA VAL A 114 20.38 -12.06 -14.85
C VAL A 114 19.42 -10.91 -14.52
N MET A 115 18.12 -11.19 -14.53
CA MET A 115 17.05 -10.23 -14.22
C MET A 115 16.15 -10.83 -13.14
N PRO A 116 16.63 -10.89 -11.88
CA PRO A 116 15.94 -11.62 -10.84
C PRO A 116 14.65 -10.89 -10.42
N THR A 117 13.60 -11.65 -10.10
CA THR A 117 12.34 -11.16 -9.52
C THR A 117 12.26 -11.53 -8.04
N CYS A 118 11.18 -11.18 -7.34
CA CYS A 118 11.00 -11.65 -5.96
C CYS A 118 10.86 -13.19 -5.96
N ALA A 119 11.64 -13.88 -5.13
CA ALA A 119 11.41 -15.29 -4.79
C ALA A 119 10.53 -15.40 -3.53
N THR A 120 10.74 -14.52 -2.55
CA THR A 120 9.88 -14.34 -1.38
C THR A 120 9.56 -12.87 -1.18
N CYS A 121 8.50 -12.58 -0.44
CA CYS A 121 8.13 -11.22 -0.07
C CYS A 121 8.69 -10.85 1.31
N LEU A 122 8.84 -9.54 1.55
CA LEU A 122 9.14 -9.03 2.88
C LEU A 122 8.08 -9.47 3.88
N ILE A 123 8.47 -9.55 5.16
CA ILE A 123 7.54 -9.83 6.26
C ILE A 123 6.33 -8.89 6.19
N GLY A 124 5.13 -9.47 6.32
CA GLY A 124 3.85 -8.78 6.24
C GLY A 124 3.28 -8.64 4.83
N MET A 125 4.05 -8.93 3.80
CA MET A 125 3.62 -8.92 2.40
C MET A 125 3.33 -10.35 1.92
N GLN A 126 2.47 -10.45 0.91
CA GLN A 126 2.12 -11.69 0.23
C GLN A 126 2.33 -11.52 -1.27
N MET A 127 2.76 -12.61 -1.91
CA MET A 127 2.90 -12.70 -3.35
C MET A 127 1.53 -12.86 -3.99
N ASP A 128 1.20 -11.99 -4.94
CA ASP A 128 -0.03 -12.07 -5.73
C ASP A 128 0.08 -13.13 -6.84
N ASP A 129 -1.03 -13.42 -7.52
CA ASP A 129 -1.08 -14.42 -8.60
C ASP A 129 -0.16 -14.07 -9.79
N ALA A 130 0.30 -12.83 -9.89
CA ALA A 130 1.24 -12.36 -10.89
C ALA A 130 2.71 -12.42 -10.43
N GLY A 131 2.97 -13.00 -9.25
CA GLY A 131 4.32 -13.13 -8.69
C GLY A 131 4.88 -11.85 -8.06
N ARG A 132 4.04 -10.88 -7.70
CA ARG A 132 4.45 -9.58 -7.15
C ARG A 132 4.10 -9.47 -5.67
N CYS A 133 4.97 -8.85 -4.89
CA CYS A 133 4.75 -8.61 -3.46
C CYS A 133 3.88 -7.35 -3.22
N MET A 134 2.61 -7.44 -3.60
CA MET A 134 1.66 -6.31 -3.61
C MET A 134 0.52 -6.44 -2.59
N ASP A 135 0.25 -7.65 -2.12
CA ASP A 135 -0.80 -7.93 -1.15
C ASP A 135 -0.23 -8.03 0.25
N CYS A 136 -1.10 -7.92 1.26
CA CYS A 136 -0.70 -8.03 2.65
C CYS A 136 -1.06 -9.40 3.19
N ALA A 137 -0.12 -9.99 3.92
CA ALA A 137 -0.38 -11.21 4.67
C ALA A 137 -1.46 -10.97 5.74
N GLU A 138 -2.06 -12.05 6.23
CA GLU A 138 -3.04 -11.98 7.31
C GLU A 138 -2.45 -11.27 8.54
N GLY A 139 -3.27 -10.41 9.16
CA GLY A 139 -2.84 -9.59 10.30
C GLY A 139 -2.10 -8.31 9.90
N TYR A 140 -1.97 -8.01 8.60
CA TYR A 140 -1.37 -6.77 8.10
C TYR A 140 -2.35 -5.97 7.23
N LYS A 141 -2.18 -4.64 7.23
CA LYS A 141 -2.94 -3.70 6.39
C LYS A 141 -2.03 -2.95 5.44
N LYS A 142 -2.54 -2.72 4.22
CA LYS A 142 -1.84 -1.96 3.19
C LYS A 142 -1.89 -0.47 3.50
N PHE A 143 -0.73 0.17 3.55
CA PHE A 143 -0.58 1.60 3.73
C PHE A 143 0.67 2.10 3.01
N VAL A 144 0.50 3.06 2.10
CA VAL A 144 1.57 3.64 1.25
C VAL A 144 2.40 2.56 0.53
N GLY A 145 1.72 1.57 -0.08
CA GLY A 145 2.37 0.51 -0.86
C GLY A 145 3.16 -0.52 -0.05
N ARG A 146 3.08 -0.47 1.29
CA ARG A 146 3.62 -1.48 2.20
C ARG A 146 2.56 -2.04 3.14
N CYS A 147 2.90 -3.15 3.78
CA CYS A 147 2.03 -3.83 4.71
C CYS A 147 2.55 -3.65 6.13
N TRP A 148 1.68 -3.19 7.01
CA TRP A 148 1.99 -2.89 8.41
C TRP A 148 1.12 -3.75 9.31
N PRO A 149 1.63 -4.20 10.47
CA PRO A 149 0.81 -4.94 11.42
C PRO A 149 -0.49 -4.19 11.70
N ASN A 150 -1.59 -4.92 11.76
CA ASN A 150 -2.84 -4.37 12.26
C ASN A 150 -2.58 -3.96 13.70
N GLN A 151 -2.61 -2.65 13.95
CA GLN A 151 -2.71 -2.20 15.32
C GLN A 151 -4.04 -2.71 15.87
N PRO A 152 -4.11 -3.12 17.16
CA PRO A 152 -5.39 -3.33 17.79
C PRO A 152 -6.22 -2.06 17.56
N GLU A 153 -7.42 -2.24 17.00
CA GLU A 153 -8.33 -1.11 16.81
C GLU A 153 -8.50 -0.45 18.18
N ASP A 154 -8.17 0.84 18.27
CA ASP A 154 -8.36 1.59 19.51
C ASP A 154 -9.87 1.64 19.75
N PRO A 155 -10.40 1.00 20.82
CA PRO A 155 -11.82 0.92 21.09
C PRO A 155 -12.46 2.30 21.34
N ASN A 156 -11.66 3.36 21.49
CA ASN A 156 -12.12 4.73 21.67
C ASN A 156 -12.18 5.55 20.38
N ILE A 157 -11.73 5.01 19.24
CA ILE A 157 -11.94 5.65 17.93
C ILE A 157 -13.33 5.22 17.45
N PRO A 158 -14.31 6.14 17.34
CA PRO A 158 -15.61 5.82 16.79
C PRO A 158 -15.40 5.24 15.38
N ALA A 159 -16.03 4.10 15.11
CA ALA A 159 -16.09 3.57 13.76
C ALA A 159 -16.48 4.71 12.81
N PRO A 160 -15.84 4.81 11.62
CA PRO A 160 -16.23 5.83 10.65
C PRO A 160 -17.75 5.78 10.48
N PRO A 161 -18.45 6.93 10.53
CA PRO A 161 -19.90 6.94 10.44
C PRO A 161 -20.28 6.16 9.20
N VAL A 162 -21.07 5.11 9.39
CA VAL A 162 -21.65 4.32 8.31
C VAL A 162 -22.43 5.34 7.48
N ALA A 163 -21.92 5.64 6.29
CA ALA A 163 -22.61 6.55 5.38
C ALA A 163 -24.03 6.00 5.21
N PRO A 164 -25.08 6.84 5.31
CA PRO A 164 -26.43 6.43 4.99
C PRO A 164 -26.40 5.75 3.63
N VAL A 165 -26.92 4.54 3.57
CA VAL A 165 -27.08 3.80 2.33
C VAL A 165 -28.19 4.53 1.56
N ASP A 166 -27.82 5.54 0.78
CA ASP A 166 -28.74 6.14 -0.18
C ASP A 166 -29.09 5.05 -1.21
N PRO A 167 -30.37 4.69 -1.38
CA PRO A 167 -30.78 3.93 -2.54
C PRO A 167 -30.63 4.83 -3.76
N GLU A 168 -29.92 4.35 -4.78
CA GLU A 168 -29.89 4.88 -6.16
C GLU A 168 -28.95 6.07 -6.45
N ALA A 169 -27.66 5.77 -6.62
CA ALA A 169 -26.79 6.40 -7.64
C ALA A 169 -25.59 5.48 -7.99
N PRO A 170 -25.11 5.44 -9.25
CA PRO A 170 -24.22 4.40 -9.73
C PRO A 170 -22.81 4.46 -9.15
N ALA A 171 -22.26 3.27 -8.92
CA ALA A 171 -21.00 2.99 -8.25
C ALA A 171 -19.80 3.79 -8.82
N SER A 172 -19.23 4.65 -7.99
CA SER A 172 -17.83 5.05 -8.10
C SER A 172 -17.00 4.07 -7.26
N ASN A 173 -16.17 3.28 -7.94
CA ASN A 173 -15.42 2.16 -7.36
C ASN A 173 -14.48 2.64 -6.23
N LYS A 174 -14.87 2.37 -4.98
CA LYS A 174 -13.94 2.28 -3.84
C LYS A 174 -13.80 0.80 -3.47
N LEU A 175 -12.77 0.18 -4.03
CA LEU A 175 -12.34 -1.18 -3.67
C LEU A 175 -11.67 -1.12 -2.28
N GLY A 176 -12.45 -1.44 -1.25
CA GLY A 176 -11.98 -1.87 0.06
C GLY A 176 -12.55 -3.26 0.32
N GLY A 177 -11.67 -4.25 0.46
CA GLY A 177 -12.02 -5.66 0.55
C GLY A 177 -12.81 -6.02 1.82
N GLY A 178 -13.69 -7.00 1.68
CA GLY A 178 -14.40 -7.64 2.78
C GLY A 178 -15.52 -8.54 2.27
N ALA A 179 -15.30 -9.86 2.36
CA ALA A 179 -16.27 -10.96 2.35
C ALA A 179 -17.42 -10.92 1.30
N VAL A 180 -17.27 -11.64 0.19
CA VAL A 180 -18.39 -11.99 -0.69
C VAL A 180 -19.04 -13.28 -0.20
N THR A 181 -20.02 -13.15 0.68
CA THR A 181 -20.98 -14.21 1.01
C THR A 181 -22.25 -13.97 0.18
N GLY A 182 -22.81 -15.06 -0.36
CA GLY A 182 -23.70 -15.11 -1.52
C GLY A 182 -24.85 -14.09 -1.63
N ILE A 183 -25.04 -13.61 -2.87
CA ILE A 183 -26.35 -13.30 -3.43
C ILE A 183 -26.41 -13.88 -4.85
N VAL A 184 -27.29 -14.86 -5.03
CA VAL A 184 -27.86 -15.26 -6.31
C VAL A 184 -29.09 -14.37 -6.56
N ILE A 185 -29.41 -14.11 -7.84
CA ILE A 185 -30.55 -13.33 -8.40
C ILE A 185 -30.13 -11.89 -8.76
N GLY A 186 -30.21 -11.40 -9.99
CA GLY A 186 -30.65 -11.98 -11.26
C GLY A 186 -30.43 -10.92 -12.35
N VAL A 187 -29.58 -11.21 -13.33
CA VAL A 187 -29.52 -10.47 -14.60
C VAL A 187 -29.63 -11.48 -15.73
N ILE A 188 -30.77 -12.17 -15.73
CA ILE A 188 -31.38 -12.73 -16.94
C ILE A 188 -32.02 -11.51 -17.64
N LEU A 189 -31.79 -11.36 -18.97
CA LEU A 189 -32.53 -10.51 -19.93
C LEU A 189 -31.85 -9.31 -20.62
N VAL A 190 -30.51 -9.24 -20.77
CA VAL A 190 -29.94 -8.26 -21.76
C VAL A 190 -28.94 -8.84 -22.77
N VAL A 191 -28.32 -9.99 -22.51
CA VAL A 191 -27.30 -10.53 -23.46
C VAL A 191 -27.90 -11.34 -24.63
N GLY A 192 -29.18 -11.72 -24.56
CA GLY A 192 -29.85 -12.50 -25.63
C GLY A 192 -30.10 -11.75 -26.94
N ALA A 193 -30.15 -10.41 -26.93
CA ALA A 193 -30.52 -9.63 -28.10
C ALA A 193 -29.33 -9.30 -29.03
N VAL A 194 -28.11 -9.16 -28.50
CA VAL A 194 -26.97 -8.70 -29.31
C VAL A 194 -26.30 -9.85 -30.06
N ALA A 195 -26.24 -11.05 -29.48
CA ALA A 195 -25.65 -12.22 -30.15
C ALA A 195 -26.59 -12.82 -31.22
N GLY A 196 -27.90 -12.86 -30.97
CA GLY A 196 -28.88 -13.41 -31.93
C GLY A 196 -29.09 -12.52 -33.16
N GLY A 197 -29.04 -11.20 -32.99
CA GLY A 197 -29.25 -10.23 -34.08
C GLY A 197 -28.15 -10.27 -35.15
N LEU A 198 -26.89 -10.40 -34.74
CA LEU A 198 -25.77 -10.47 -35.69
C LEU A 198 -25.78 -11.77 -36.50
N ALA A 199 -26.08 -12.91 -35.87
CA ALA A 199 -26.17 -14.19 -36.57
C ALA A 199 -27.30 -14.20 -37.63
N TYR A 200 -28.47 -13.64 -37.32
CA TYR A 200 -29.58 -13.51 -38.28
C TYR A 200 -29.24 -12.57 -39.45
N TYR A 201 -28.53 -11.48 -39.19
CA TYR A 201 -28.13 -10.51 -40.22
C TYR A 201 -27.14 -11.12 -41.24
N PHE A 202 -26.17 -11.92 -40.80
CA PHE A 202 -25.21 -12.56 -41.71
C PHE A 202 -25.85 -13.69 -42.55
N ILE A 203 -26.78 -14.48 -41.98
CA ILE A 203 -27.46 -15.55 -42.73
C ILE A 203 -28.37 -14.97 -43.83
N LYS A 204 -29.06 -13.86 -43.57
CA LYS A 204 -29.96 -13.25 -44.57
C LYS A 204 -29.22 -12.60 -45.73
N ARG A 205 -27.98 -12.13 -45.52
CA ARG A 205 -27.18 -11.48 -46.59
C ARG A 205 -26.49 -12.48 -47.52
N GLY A 206 -26.34 -13.74 -47.11
CA GLY A 206 -25.75 -14.80 -47.93
C GLY A 206 -26.70 -15.48 -48.93
N LYS A 207 -27.97 -15.04 -49.02
CA LYS A 207 -28.98 -15.59 -49.94
C LYS A 207 -29.53 -14.56 -50.95
N LYS A 208 -28.76 -13.53 -51.29
CA LYS A 208 -29.02 -12.67 -52.45
C LYS A 208 -27.88 -12.75 -53.43
#